data_AF-W0RCG0-F1
#
_entry.id   AF-W0RCG0-F1
#
_cell.length_a   1.000
_cell.length_b   1.000
_cell.length_c   1.000
_cell.angle_alpha   90.00
_cell.angle_beta   90.00
_cell.angle_gamma   90.00
#
_symmetry.space_group_name_H-M   'P 1'
#
loop_
_entity.id
_entity.type
_entity.pdbx_description
1 polymer ?
#
loop_
_entity_poly.entity_id
_entity_poly.type
_entity_poly.pdbx_seq_one_letter_code
_entity_poly.pdbx_strand_id
1 'polypeptide(L)' 'MAITRERAERIARAHACVRCQEYSYKKLTVRPAEASIRHELHVAWSARLVCGVCGTHQELGIDDEGDIVYVG' A
#
# COMPACT_ATOMS: atom_id res chain seq x y z
N MET A 1 5.13 3.45 -17.74
CA MET A 1 3.64 3.32 -17.77
C MET A 1 3.25 2.94 -16.36
N ALA A 2 2.56 3.81 -15.63
CA ALA A 2 2.24 3.54 -14.22
C ALA A 2 1.38 2.28 -14.08
N ILE A 3 1.64 1.47 -13.04
CA ILE A 3 0.81 0.30 -12.73
C ILE A 3 -0.66 0.69 -12.58
N THR A 4 -1.55 -0.24 -12.91
CA THR A 4 -2.99 -0.05 -12.70
C THR A 4 -3.33 -0.12 -11.22
N ARG A 5 -4.46 0.49 -10.83
CA ARG A 5 -5.01 0.38 -9.47
C ARG A 5 -5.17 -1.07 -9.03
N GLU A 6 -5.69 -1.93 -9.90
CA GLU A 6 -5.88 -3.36 -9.61
C GLU A 6 -4.56 -4.09 -9.33
N ARG A 7 -3.46 -3.69 -10.00
CA ARG A 7 -2.11 -4.21 -9.72
C ARG A 7 -1.59 -3.69 -8.39
N ALA A 8 -1.77 -2.40 -8.10
CA ALA A 8 -1.42 -1.81 -6.80
C ALA A 8 -2.19 -2.46 -5.63
N GLU A 9 -3.48 -2.77 -5.81
CA GLU A 9 -4.28 -3.50 -4.81
C GLU A 9 -3.75 -4.92 -4.56
N ARG A 10 -3.31 -5.63 -5.60
CA ARG A 10 -2.67 -6.94 -5.45
C ARG A 10 -1.35 -6.86 -4.70
N ILE A 11 -0.50 -5.88 -5.03
CA ILE A 11 0.79 -5.65 -4.34
C ILE A 11 0.54 -5.35 -2.85
N ALA A 12 -0.41 -4.45 -2.55
CA ALA A 12 -0.77 -4.12 -1.18
C ALA A 12 -1.25 -5.34 -0.38
N ARG A 13 -2.09 -6.20 -0.96
CA ARG A 13 -2.55 -7.46 -0.31
C ARG A 13 -1.42 -8.46 -0.08
N ALA A 14 -0.41 -8.45 -0.95
CA ALA A 14 0.76 -9.33 -0.85
C ALA A 14 1.80 -8.84 0.17
N HIS A 15 1.58 -7.69 0.81
CA HIS A 15 2.44 -7.23 1.90
C HIS A 15 1.90 -7.74 3.24
N ALA A 16 2.77 -8.32 4.06
CA ALA A 16 2.40 -8.81 5.39
C ALA A 16 2.03 -7.66 6.34
N CYS A 17 1.23 -7.95 7.36
CA CYS A 17 0.99 -6.97 8.40
C CYS A 17 2.29 -6.67 9.16
N VAL A 18 2.68 -5.40 9.29
CA VAL A 18 3.94 -5.01 9.96
C VAL A 18 4.02 -5.46 11.41
N ARG A 19 2.86 -5.68 12.06
CA ARG A 19 2.78 -6.06 13.46
C ARG A 19 2.72 -7.56 13.70
N CYS A 20 1.81 -8.26 13.01
CA CYS A 20 1.54 -9.68 13.27
C CYS A 20 1.90 -10.61 12.11
N GLN A 21 2.44 -10.08 11.01
CA GLN A 21 2.89 -10.82 9.83
C GLN A 21 1.80 -11.60 9.06
N GLU A 22 0.53 -11.39 9.42
CA GLU A 22 -0.61 -11.97 8.72
C GLU A 22 -0.96 -11.19 7.45
N TYR A 23 -1.53 -11.88 6.46
CA TYR A 23 -1.97 -11.30 5.18
C TYR A 23 -3.48 -11.05 5.12
N SER A 24 -4.19 -11.26 6.24
CA SER A 24 -5.63 -11.05 6.33
C SER A 24 -5.94 -9.59 6.66
N TYR A 25 -6.64 -8.92 5.74
CA TYR A 25 -7.03 -7.51 5.86
C TYR A 25 -8.56 -7.37 5.75
N LYS A 26 -9.17 -6.80 6.79
CA LYS A 26 -10.63 -6.52 6.80
C LYS A 26 -11.00 -5.29 5.97
N LYS A 27 -10.05 -4.37 5.77
CA LYS A 27 -10.21 -3.19 4.92
C LYS A 27 -8.90 -2.95 4.17
N LEU A 28 -9.02 -2.63 2.88
CA LEU A 28 -7.92 -2.22 2.02
C LEU A 28 -8.45 -1.15 1.09
N THR A 29 -7.73 -0.04 0.97
CA THR A 29 -8.10 1.05 0.07
C THR A 29 -6.83 1.55 -0.60
N VAL A 30 -6.82 1.52 -1.93
CA VAL A 30 -5.73 2.07 -2.74
C VAL A 30 -6.20 3.34 -3.41
N ARG A 31 -5.38 4.38 -3.33
CA ARG A 31 -5.63 5.69 -3.94
C ARG A 31 -4.37 6.15 -4.67
N PRO A 32 -4.50 6.95 -5.74
CA PRO A 32 -3.34 7.66 -6.29
C PRO A 32 -2.66 8.46 -5.19
N ALA A 33 -1.33 8.52 -5.21
CA ALA A 33 -0.58 9.35 -4.27
C ALA A 33 -0.91 10.84 -4.49
N GLU A 34 -0.95 11.60 -3.40
CA GLU A 34 -1.06 13.06 -3.48
C GLU A 34 0.19 13.65 -4.16
N ALA A 35 0.03 14.79 -4.84
CA ALA A 35 1.08 15.40 -5.65
C ALA A 35 2.37 15.66 -4.85
N SER A 36 2.27 16.02 -3.57
CA SER A 36 3.40 16.26 -2.67
C SER A 36 4.25 15.01 -2.47
N ILE A 37 3.61 13.89 -2.14
CA ILE A 37 4.29 12.61 -1.85
C ILE A 37 4.82 11.97 -3.14
N ARG A 38 4.13 12.19 -4.26
CA ARG A 38 4.51 11.65 -5.58
C ARG A 38 5.86 12.20 -6.06
N HIS A 39 6.16 13.46 -5.78
CA HIS A 39 7.42 14.09 -6.19
C HIS A 39 8.57 13.84 -5.21
N GLU A 40 8.28 13.78 -3.91
CA GLU A 40 9.32 13.62 -2.89
C GLU A 40 9.77 12.17 -2.68
N LEU A 41 8.84 11.21 -2.78
CA LEU A 41 9.09 9.79 -2.47
C LEU A 41 8.92 8.86 -3.68
N HIS A 42 8.70 9.42 -4.87
CA HIS A 42 8.43 8.65 -6.11
C HIS A 42 7.25 7.67 -5.98
N VAL A 43 6.26 7.99 -5.13
CA VAL A 43 5.10 7.14 -4.87
C VAL A 43 4.02 7.40 -5.93
N ALA A 44 3.54 6.37 -6.62
CA ALA A 44 2.41 6.47 -7.54
C ALA A 44 1.08 6.17 -6.85
N TRP A 45 1.08 5.22 -5.90
CA TRP A 45 -0.11 4.75 -5.19
C TRP A 45 0.11 4.70 -3.68
N SER A 46 -0.88 5.12 -2.91
CA SER A 46 -0.93 4.96 -1.46
C SER A 46 -2.01 3.94 -1.10
N ALA A 47 -1.65 2.91 -0.35
CA ALA A 47 -2.56 1.88 0.13
C ALA A 47 -2.72 1.98 1.65
N ARG A 48 -3.96 2.08 2.12
CA ARG A 48 -4.30 1.97 3.54
C ARG A 48 -4.91 0.61 3.82
N LEU A 49 -4.32 -0.12 4.75
CA LEU A 49 -4.73 -1.46 5.13
C LEU A 49 -5.07 -1.50 6.61
N VAL A 50 -6.10 -2.27 6.94
CA VAL A 50 -6.45 -2.58 8.34
C VAL A 50 -6.42 -4.09 8.50
N CYS A 51 -5.48 -4.58 9.31
CA CYS A 51 -5.32 -6.00 9.58
C CYS A 51 -6.62 -6.57 10.18
N GLY A 52 -7.08 -7.69 9.63
CA GLY A 52 -8.24 -8.44 10.10
C GLY A 52 -7.97 -9.22 11.39
N VAL A 53 -6.70 -9.46 11.72
CA VAL A 53 -6.28 -10.25 12.89
C VAL A 53 -5.95 -9.35 14.08
N CYS A 54 -4.93 -8.50 13.97
CA CYS A 54 -4.49 -7.65 15.08
C CYS A 54 -5.06 -6.23 15.07
N GLY A 55 -5.81 -5.86 14.02
CA GLY A 55 -6.43 -4.54 13.90
C GLY A 55 -5.48 -3.39 13.54
N THR A 56 -4.19 -3.65 13.31
CA THR A 56 -3.21 -2.62 12.92
C THR A 56 -3.62 -1.90 11.66
N HIS A 57 -3.55 -0.57 11.70
CA HIS A 57 -3.65 0.29 10.54
C HIS A 57 -2.25 0.50 10.00
N GLN A 58 -2.05 0.24 8.72
CA GLN A 58 -0.77 0.48 8.05
C GLN A 58 -0.97 1.14 6.70
N GLU A 59 0.00 1.93 6.28
CA GLU A 59 0.04 2.62 5.00
C GLU A 59 1.23 2.12 4.18
N LEU A 60 1.01 1.89 2.89
CA LEU A 60 2.04 1.49 1.93
C LEU A 60 2.15 2.54 0.83
N GLY A 61 3.36 2.93 0.51
CA GLY A 61 3.67 3.64 -0.74
C GLY A 61 4.12 2.65 -1.79
N ILE A 62 3.51 2.70 -2.98
CA ILE A 62 3.88 1.88 -4.13
C ILE A 62 4.24 2.82 -5.29
N ASP A 63 5.39 2.60 -5.94
CA ASP A 63 5.82 3.39 -7.09
C ASP A 63 5.11 2.97 -8.41
N ASP A 64 5.57 3.52 -9.53
CA ASP A 64 4.97 3.28 -10.84
C ASP A 64 5.37 1.94 -11.48
N GLU A 65 6.37 1.25 -10.94
CA GLU A 65 6.83 -0.09 -11.35
C GLU A 65 6.18 -1.21 -10.51
N GLY A 66 5.77 -0.87 -9.29
CA GLY A 66 5.13 -1.76 -8.33
C GLY A 66 5.98 -2.09 -7.11
N ASP A 67 7.06 -1.36 -6.87
CA ASP A 67 7.90 -1.53 -5.70
C ASP A 67 7.33 -0.76 -4.51
N ILE A 68 7.48 -1.36 -3.31
CA ILE A 68 7.04 -0.74 -2.06
C ILE A 68 8.15 0.18 -1.57
N VAL A 69 7.89 1.48 -1.61
CA VAL A 69 8.88 2.53 -1.27
C VAL A 69 8.81 2.97 0.19
N TYR A 70 7.67 2.77 0.86
CA TYR A 70 7.56 2.94 2.31
C TYR A 70 6.45 2.07 2.91
N VAL A 71 6.58 1.83 4.22
CA VAL A 71 5.56 1.19 5.05
C VAL A 71 5.47 1.95 6.38
N GLY A 72 4.26 2.32 6.81
CA GLY A 72 3.99 3.05 8.05
C GLY A 72 2.78 2.52 8.81
#